data_AF-A0A0F9U980-F1
#
_entry.id   AF-A0A0F9U980-F1
#
_cell.length_a   1.000
_cell.length_b   1.000
_cell.length_c   1.000
_cell.angle_alpha   90.00
_cell.angle_beta   90.00
_cell.angle_gamma   90.00
#
_symmetry.space_group_name_H-M   'P 1'
#
loop_
_entity.id
_entity.type
_entity.pdbx_description
1 polymer ?
#
loop_
_entity_poly.entity_id
_entity_poly.type
_entity_poly.pdbx_seq_one_letter_code
_entity_poly.pdbx_strand_id
1 'polypeptide(L)'
;MTYSPLKTIHIQSFQSIKDATIEMGRLVVLVGPGDAGKSAILRAFRAACLNDGNDEDIRHGEKRTQVTLTFEDGTVIEWSKTKSKGGEYRAFGQDYSKTGGAVPEAIADYLGIGQIEIDSTSELTPQLSDQHDSPFVLWETGSKRARILGKATRLDTVVSAQMQCKKEIDRGRREAEEATTTRVDVEARLDALPDYQSIDHELVNVEDDLTTITDSIKKAERAQELAAQIAEVRSRATAVDITPLQERLWGASGALETAEQIKALSSRIPELQRSITELGKRADDHRVSYESFQEQYKDACTEAGACLVCGGLLTHEECEGRG
;
A
#
# COMPACT_ATOMS: atom_id res chain seq x y z
N MET A 1 60.50 -30.41 15.14
CA MET A 1 60.56 -30.68 16.59
C MET A 1 61.41 -31.91 16.77
N THR A 2 62.41 -31.85 17.63
CA THR A 2 63.25 -33.00 17.97
C THR A 2 62.84 -33.42 19.37
N TYR A 3 62.33 -34.64 19.52
CA TYR A 3 61.96 -35.19 20.83
C TYR A 3 63.20 -35.74 21.54
N SER A 4 63.34 -35.46 22.83
CA SER A 4 64.42 -36.01 23.65
C SER A 4 64.24 -37.52 23.79
N PRO A 5 65.28 -38.35 23.57
CA PRO A 5 65.17 -39.79 23.80
C PRO A 5 64.89 -40.11 25.28
N LEU A 6 64.08 -41.13 25.50
CA LEU A 6 63.88 -41.68 26.83
C LEU A 6 65.16 -42.40 27.27
N LYS A 7 65.64 -42.11 28.48
CA LYS A 7 66.86 -42.66 29.05
C LYS A 7 66.56 -43.79 30.05
N THR A 8 65.59 -43.60 30.93
CA THR A 8 65.19 -44.62 31.92
C THR A 8 63.70 -44.59 32.19
N ILE A 9 63.13 -45.77 32.46
CA ILE A 9 61.80 -45.93 33.04
C ILE A 9 61.98 -46.55 34.43
N HIS A 10 61.50 -45.86 35.46
CA HIS A 10 61.44 -46.39 36.83
C HIS A 10 59.97 -46.65 37.21
N ILE A 11 59.68 -47.84 37.71
CA ILE A 11 58.32 -48.30 38.01
C ILE A 11 58.27 -48.78 39.45
N GLN A 12 57.29 -48.29 40.20
CA GLN A 12 57.07 -48.66 41.60
C GLN A 12 55.62 -49.07 41.82
N SER A 13 55.43 -50.22 42.47
CA SER A 13 54.12 -50.71 42.90
C SER A 13 53.08 -50.82 41.78
N PHE A 14 53.49 -51.29 40.60
CA PHE A 14 52.63 -51.48 39.42
C PHE A 14 52.40 -52.98 39.13
N GLN A 15 51.18 -53.48 39.29
CA GLN A 15 50.81 -54.89 39.09
C GLN A 15 51.82 -55.85 39.74
N SER A 16 52.50 -56.70 38.96
CA SER A 16 53.50 -57.66 39.45
C SER A 16 54.87 -57.03 39.76
N ILE A 17 55.08 -55.75 39.46
CA ILE A 17 56.33 -55.01 39.67
C ILE A 17 56.29 -54.33 41.05
N LYS A 18 57.30 -54.61 41.89
CA LYS A 18 57.46 -53.92 43.18
C LYS A 18 58.29 -52.63 42.99
N ASP A 19 59.47 -52.79 42.44
CA ASP A 19 60.38 -51.71 42.08
C ASP A 19 61.26 -52.23 40.93
N ALA A 20 61.28 -51.53 39.80
CA ALA A 20 62.11 -51.88 38.65
C ALA A 20 62.56 -50.62 37.91
N THR A 21 63.83 -50.60 37.51
CA THR A 21 64.38 -49.58 36.61
C THR A 21 64.82 -50.25 35.32
N ILE A 22 64.40 -49.71 34.18
CA ILE A 22 64.81 -50.17 32.85
C ILE A 22 65.58 -49.03 32.18
N GLU A 23 66.82 -49.31 31.82
CA GLU A 23 67.63 -48.41 30.99
C GLU A 23 67.20 -48.54 29.53
N MET A 24 66.97 -47.40 28.90
CA MET A 24 66.58 -47.34 27.50
C MET A 24 67.82 -47.19 26.63
N GLY A 25 67.93 -48.06 25.63
CA GLY A 25 68.86 -47.91 24.53
C GLY A 25 68.10 -47.66 23.22
N ARG A 26 68.82 -47.68 22.10
CA ARG A 26 68.22 -47.56 20.76
C ARG A 26 67.23 -48.68 20.42
N LEU A 27 67.45 -49.85 21.02
CA LEU A 27 66.57 -51.01 20.95
C LEU A 27 66.65 -51.74 22.29
N VAL A 28 65.51 -51.92 22.94
CA VAL A 28 65.38 -52.69 24.19
C VAL A 28 64.45 -53.85 23.92
N VAL A 29 64.89 -55.05 24.27
CA VAL A 29 64.09 -56.27 24.13
C VAL A 29 63.89 -56.88 25.51
N LEU A 30 62.64 -56.95 25.95
CA LEU A 30 62.27 -57.58 27.22
C LEU A 30 62.06 -59.07 27.01
N VAL A 31 62.96 -59.90 27.54
CA VAL A 31 62.91 -61.37 27.43
C VAL A 31 62.64 -61.98 28.80
N GLY A 32 61.85 -63.05 28.82
CA GLY A 32 61.56 -63.80 30.05
C GLY A 32 60.38 -64.75 29.87
N PRO A 33 60.12 -65.63 30.86
CA PRO A 33 59.00 -66.56 30.81
C PRO A 33 57.66 -65.82 30.72
N GLY A 34 56.61 -66.53 30.27
CA GLY A 34 55.24 -66.03 30.34
C GLY A 34 54.91 -65.58 31.76
N ASP A 35 54.07 -64.56 31.88
CA ASP A 35 53.61 -64.02 33.18
C ASP A 35 54.70 -63.39 34.09
N ALA A 36 55.91 -63.16 33.57
CA ALA A 36 57.00 -62.51 34.31
C ALA A 36 56.83 -60.98 34.50
N GLY A 37 55.67 -60.40 34.17
CA GLY A 37 55.44 -58.94 34.27
C GLY A 37 55.93 -58.10 33.09
N LYS A 38 56.35 -58.71 31.96
CA LYS A 38 56.73 -57.97 30.74
C LYS A 38 55.61 -57.05 30.24
N SER A 39 54.38 -57.55 30.19
CA SER A 39 53.22 -56.76 29.81
C SER A 39 52.91 -55.67 30.84
N ALA A 40 53.20 -55.89 32.13
CA ALA A 40 53.02 -54.87 33.17
C ALA A 40 53.98 -53.68 32.96
N ILE A 41 55.20 -53.92 32.47
CA ILE A 41 56.13 -52.84 32.10
C ILE A 41 55.56 -51.97 30.98
N LEU A 42 55.02 -52.60 29.92
CA LEU A 42 54.41 -51.89 28.80
C LEU A 42 53.17 -51.10 29.23
N ARG A 43 52.32 -51.67 30.08
CA ARG A 43 51.15 -50.98 30.65
C ARG A 43 51.55 -49.81 31.54
N ALA A 44 52.60 -49.96 32.36
CA ALA A 44 53.12 -48.88 33.19
C ALA A 44 53.61 -47.70 32.35
N PHE A 45 54.36 -47.98 31.28
CA PHE A 45 54.80 -46.97 30.33
C PHE A 45 53.63 -46.29 29.63
N ARG A 46 52.64 -47.07 29.18
CA ARG A 46 51.41 -46.55 28.55
C ARG A 46 50.62 -45.65 29.49
N ALA A 47 50.42 -46.07 30.73
CA ALA A 47 49.72 -45.29 31.76
C ALA A 47 50.41 -43.94 32.03
N ALA A 48 51.74 -43.91 32.05
CA ALA A 48 52.47 -42.66 32.16
C ALA A 48 52.26 -41.75 30.93
N CYS A 49 52.22 -42.31 29.72
CA CYS A 49 52.11 -41.53 28.49
C CYS A 49 50.68 -41.05 28.17
N LEU A 50 49.66 -41.82 28.54
CA LEU A 50 48.26 -41.60 28.12
C LEU A 50 47.28 -41.36 29.29
N ASN A 51 47.74 -41.45 30.54
CA ASN A 51 46.91 -41.34 31.73
C ASN A 51 45.76 -42.37 31.81
N ASP A 52 45.92 -43.55 31.21
CA ASP A 52 44.88 -44.61 31.13
C ASP A 52 44.96 -45.64 32.27
N GLY A 53 45.76 -45.38 33.30
CA GLY A 53 45.95 -46.27 34.44
C GLY A 53 44.75 -46.34 35.40
N ASN A 54 44.44 -47.56 35.84
CA ASN A 54 43.30 -47.90 36.70
C ASN A 54 43.72 -48.41 38.08
N ASP A 55 42.76 -48.55 39.00
CA ASP A 55 43.04 -49.00 40.38
C ASP A 55 43.59 -50.44 40.39
N GLU A 56 43.28 -51.24 39.36
CA GLU A 56 43.80 -52.60 39.15
C GLU A 56 45.28 -52.63 38.73
N ASP A 57 45.82 -51.50 38.24
CA ASP A 57 47.23 -51.37 37.92
C ASP A 57 48.10 -51.17 39.16
N ILE A 58 47.50 -50.82 40.30
CA ILE A 58 48.20 -50.72 41.58
C ILE A 58 48.49 -52.14 42.09
N ARG A 59 49.76 -52.41 42.42
CA ARG A 59 50.21 -53.68 43.00
C ARG A 59 49.35 -54.07 44.20
N HIS A 60 48.97 -55.34 44.29
CA HIS A 60 48.21 -55.86 45.43
C HIS A 60 48.90 -55.56 46.77
N GLY A 61 48.14 -54.99 47.71
CA GLY A 61 48.62 -54.58 49.03
C GLY A 61 49.13 -53.13 49.09
N GLU A 62 49.36 -52.49 47.94
CA GLU A 62 49.82 -51.11 47.87
C GLU A 62 48.65 -50.14 47.69
N LYS A 63 48.88 -48.88 48.08
CA LYS A 63 47.87 -47.79 47.95
C LYS A 63 48.13 -46.87 46.76
N ARG A 64 49.34 -46.91 46.22
CA ARG A 64 49.82 -45.99 45.18
C ARG A 64 50.80 -46.71 44.26
N THR A 65 50.75 -46.37 42.98
CA THR A 65 51.74 -46.73 41.96
C THR A 65 52.38 -45.46 41.40
N GLN A 66 53.63 -45.58 40.95
CA GLN A 66 54.38 -44.48 40.36
C GLN A 66 55.22 -44.99 39.19
N VAL A 67 55.28 -44.20 38.12
CA VAL A 67 56.12 -44.40 36.96
C VAL A 67 56.86 -43.11 36.68
N THR A 68 58.18 -43.17 36.66
CA THR A 68 59.06 -42.03 36.41
C THR A 68 59.81 -42.24 35.10
N LEU A 69 59.62 -41.29 34.18
CA LEU A 69 60.29 -41.25 32.88
C LEU A 69 61.39 -40.19 32.93
N THR A 70 62.63 -40.61 32.69
CA THR A 70 63.78 -39.69 32.61
C THR A 70 64.29 -39.66 31.19
N PHE A 71 64.50 -38.46 30.66
CA PHE A 71 64.94 -38.21 29.29
C PHE A 71 66.42 -37.80 29.24
N GLU A 72 67.05 -37.90 28.06
CA GLU A 72 68.48 -37.60 27.90
C GLU A 72 68.84 -36.12 28.13
N ASP A 73 67.91 -35.20 27.87
CA ASP A 73 68.00 -33.76 28.16
C ASP A 73 67.84 -33.42 29.66
N GLY A 74 67.65 -34.42 30.52
CA GLY A 74 67.48 -34.26 31.96
C GLY A 74 66.05 -33.98 32.40
N THR A 75 65.09 -33.90 31.48
CA THR A 75 63.67 -33.78 31.82
C THR A 75 63.19 -35.05 32.55
N VAL A 76 62.38 -34.85 33.59
CA VAL A 76 61.76 -35.93 34.36
C VAL A 76 60.25 -35.73 34.40
N ILE A 77 59.51 -36.78 34.05
CA ILE A 77 58.05 -36.84 34.13
C ILE A 77 57.68 -37.97 35.07
N GLU A 78 57.04 -37.62 36.19
CA GLU A 78 56.48 -38.58 37.13
C GLU A 78 54.98 -38.67 36.90
N TRP A 79 54.48 -39.87 36.65
CA TRP A 79 53.06 -40.20 36.72
C TRP A 79 52.81 -41.05 37.96
N SER A 80 51.75 -40.76 38.70
CA SER A 80 51.36 -41.59 39.82
C SER A 80 49.86 -41.70 39.95
N LYS A 81 49.40 -42.82 40.51
CA LYS A 81 47.99 -43.04 40.81
C LYS A 81 47.84 -43.58 42.21
N THR A 82 46.98 -42.94 42.99
CA THR A 82 46.56 -43.41 44.30
C THR A 82 45.18 -44.06 44.17
N LYS A 83 44.93 -45.14 44.92
CA LYS A 83 43.65 -45.84 44.90
C LYS A 83 42.48 -44.88 45.09
N SER A 84 41.45 -45.01 44.26
CA SER A 84 40.27 -44.14 44.25
C SER A 84 40.53 -42.66 43.90
N LYS A 85 41.71 -42.34 43.33
CA LYS A 85 42.04 -41.03 42.78
C LYS A 85 42.37 -41.11 41.28
N GLY A 86 42.31 -39.94 40.62
CA GLY A 86 42.81 -39.78 39.26
C GLY A 86 44.34 -39.93 39.18
N GLY A 87 44.87 -40.08 37.96
CA GLY A 87 46.31 -39.98 37.74
C GLY A 87 46.81 -38.56 37.97
N GLU A 88 47.96 -38.44 38.62
CA GLU A 88 48.61 -37.18 38.95
C GLU A 88 49.98 -37.14 38.27
N TYR A 89 50.36 -35.98 37.74
CA TYR A 89 51.68 -35.78 37.14
C TYR A 89 52.53 -34.80 37.94
N ARG A 90 53.84 -34.99 37.90
CA ARG A 90 54.85 -33.98 38.26
C ARG A 90 55.87 -33.87 37.15
N ALA A 91 55.97 -32.70 36.54
CA ALA A 91 56.91 -32.42 35.45
C ALA A 91 57.18 -30.90 35.41
N PHE A 92 58.35 -30.52 34.88
CA PHE A 92 58.71 -29.09 34.70
C PHE A 92 58.63 -28.24 35.98
N GLY A 93 58.82 -28.85 37.16
CA GLY A 93 58.69 -28.18 38.46
C GLY A 93 57.24 -27.88 38.88
N GLN A 94 56.25 -28.44 38.18
CA GLN A 94 54.82 -28.26 38.46
C GLN A 94 54.13 -29.60 38.77
N ASP A 95 53.18 -29.55 39.71
CA ASP A 95 52.30 -30.66 40.06
C ASP A 95 50.93 -30.51 39.36
N TYR A 96 50.47 -31.57 38.72
CA TYR A 96 49.19 -31.67 38.02
C TYR A 96 48.31 -32.74 38.67
N SER A 97 47.45 -32.35 39.62
CA SER A 97 46.61 -33.28 40.39
C SER A 97 45.17 -33.42 39.89
N LYS A 98 44.70 -32.52 39.03
CA LYS A 98 43.34 -32.50 38.49
C LYS A 98 43.34 -32.75 36.98
N THR A 99 43.86 -33.90 36.58
CA THR A 99 44.03 -34.28 35.17
C THR A 99 42.73 -34.63 34.46
N GLY A 100 41.67 -35.00 35.21
CA GLY A 100 40.39 -35.38 34.63
C GLY A 100 40.44 -36.62 33.72
N GLY A 101 41.49 -37.44 33.84
CA GLY A 101 41.73 -38.59 32.95
C GLY A 101 42.44 -38.24 31.65
N ALA A 102 42.83 -36.98 31.43
CA ALA A 102 43.63 -36.55 30.28
C ALA A 102 45.09 -36.29 30.67
N VAL A 103 46.00 -36.32 29.70
CA VAL A 103 47.39 -35.91 29.91
C VAL A 103 47.47 -34.37 29.85
N PRO A 104 48.13 -33.68 30.80
CA PRO A 104 48.34 -32.24 30.73
C PRO A 104 49.02 -31.82 29.42
N GLU A 105 48.56 -30.73 28.79
CA GLU A 105 49.02 -30.27 27.46
C GLU A 105 50.54 -30.14 27.37
N ALA A 106 51.19 -29.52 28.36
CA ALA A 106 52.65 -29.38 28.41
C ALA A 106 53.39 -30.73 28.40
N ILE A 107 52.82 -31.76 29.01
CA ILE A 107 53.39 -33.12 29.04
C ILE A 107 53.12 -33.82 27.71
N ALA A 108 51.90 -33.70 27.17
CA ALA A 108 51.53 -34.28 25.88
C ALA A 108 52.40 -33.73 24.73
N ASP A 109 52.61 -32.41 24.70
CA ASP A 109 53.46 -31.73 23.72
C ASP A 109 54.92 -32.18 23.81
N TYR A 110 55.43 -32.36 25.03
CA TYR A 110 56.79 -32.82 25.27
C TYR A 110 56.98 -34.29 24.88
N LEU A 111 56.03 -35.17 25.25
CA LEU A 111 56.10 -36.60 24.92
C LEU A 111 55.92 -36.86 23.42
N GLY A 112 55.07 -36.07 22.75
CA GLY A 112 54.70 -36.32 21.35
C GLY A 112 53.95 -37.65 21.14
N ILE A 113 53.40 -38.22 22.21
CA ILE A 113 52.60 -39.43 22.22
C ILE A 113 51.15 -38.99 22.44
N GLY A 114 50.24 -39.49 21.60
CA GLY A 114 48.84 -39.13 21.70
C GLY A 114 47.95 -40.06 20.89
N GLN A 115 46.66 -40.00 21.19
CA GLN A 115 45.63 -40.75 20.49
C GLN A 115 45.13 -39.94 19.29
N ILE A 116 44.93 -40.64 18.17
CA ILE A 116 44.29 -40.14 16.97
C ILE A 116 42.88 -40.72 16.94
N GLU A 117 41.87 -39.87 17.12
CA GLU A 117 40.48 -40.23 16.91
C GLU A 117 40.22 -40.46 15.40
N ILE A 118 39.85 -41.70 15.05
CA ILE A 118 39.58 -42.09 13.66
C ILE A 118 38.09 -41.93 13.35
N ASP A 119 37.25 -42.41 14.26
CA ASP A 119 35.80 -42.27 14.23
C ASP A 119 35.23 -42.19 15.66
N SER A 120 33.90 -42.11 15.80
CA SER A 120 33.20 -42.01 17.09
C SER A 120 33.41 -43.19 18.04
N THR A 121 34.06 -44.27 17.58
CA THR A 121 34.17 -45.54 18.28
C THR A 121 35.60 -46.09 18.33
N SER A 122 36.54 -45.47 17.61
CA SER A 122 37.89 -45.99 17.47
C SER A 122 38.94 -44.88 17.51
N GLU A 123 39.90 -45.12 18.38
CA GLU A 123 41.10 -44.32 18.57
C GLU A 123 42.31 -45.19 18.25
N LEU A 124 43.39 -44.56 17.83
CA LEU A 124 44.64 -45.22 17.50
C LEU A 124 45.80 -44.46 18.10
N THR A 125 46.73 -45.18 18.73
CA THR A 125 47.98 -44.61 19.22
C THR A 125 49.14 -45.16 18.39
N PRO A 126 49.59 -44.49 17.32
CA PRO A 126 50.64 -45.04 16.44
C PRO A 126 51.94 -45.42 17.14
N GLN A 127 52.27 -44.73 18.24
CA GLN A 127 53.51 -44.88 18.99
C GLN A 127 53.49 -46.08 19.94
N LEU A 128 52.31 -46.57 20.35
CA LEU A 128 52.14 -47.63 21.33
C LEU A 128 51.22 -48.72 20.77
N SER A 129 51.69 -49.96 20.74
CA SER A 129 50.89 -51.11 20.31
C SER A 129 50.66 -52.07 21.48
N ASP A 130 49.42 -52.53 21.62
CA ASP A 130 49.03 -53.50 22.64
C ASP A 130 49.34 -54.94 22.23
N GLN A 131 49.24 -55.82 23.22
CA GLN A 131 49.36 -57.25 23.00
C GLN A 131 48.20 -57.74 22.13
N HIS A 132 48.53 -58.41 21.02
CA HIS A 132 47.57 -58.88 20.00
C HIS A 132 46.97 -57.79 19.10
N ASP A 133 47.50 -56.57 19.14
CA ASP A 133 47.13 -55.57 18.13
C ASP A 133 47.49 -56.06 16.73
N SER A 134 46.57 -55.84 15.80
CA SER A 134 46.85 -56.07 14.39
C SER A 134 47.93 -55.10 13.91
N PRO A 135 48.85 -55.55 13.03
CA PRO A 135 49.84 -54.69 12.40
C PRO A 135 49.23 -53.36 11.91
N PHE A 136 49.83 -52.25 12.35
CA PHE A 136 49.34 -50.89 12.15
C PHE A 136 48.83 -50.64 10.72
N VAL A 137 47.58 -50.19 10.59
CA VAL A 137 46.90 -49.81 9.34
C VAL A 137 46.70 -50.96 8.34
N LEU A 138 47.52 -52.01 8.33
CA LEU A 138 47.50 -53.08 7.32
C LEU A 138 46.21 -53.91 7.33
N TRP A 139 45.60 -54.09 8.49
CA TRP A 139 44.39 -54.89 8.68
C TRP A 139 43.09 -54.09 8.65
N GLU A 140 43.19 -52.76 8.53
CA GLU A 140 42.04 -51.88 8.50
C GLU A 140 41.39 -51.83 7.12
N THR A 141 40.10 -51.50 7.04
CA THR A 141 39.40 -51.31 5.74
C THR A 141 39.99 -50.15 4.94
N GLY A 142 39.85 -50.17 3.62
CA GLY A 142 40.37 -49.09 2.75
C GLY A 142 39.93 -47.68 3.17
N SER A 143 38.65 -47.54 3.55
CA SER A 143 38.10 -46.28 4.07
C SER A 143 38.71 -45.87 5.41
N LYS A 144 38.93 -46.82 6.33
CA LYS A 144 39.52 -46.54 7.64
C LYS A 144 41.01 -46.18 7.52
N ARG A 145 41.76 -46.85 6.63
CA ARG A 145 43.15 -46.47 6.29
C ARG A 145 43.24 -45.04 5.75
N ALA A 146 42.36 -44.67 4.82
CA ALA A 146 42.33 -43.31 4.27
C ALA A 146 42.03 -42.26 5.34
N ARG A 147 41.12 -42.56 6.28
CA ARG A 147 40.84 -41.71 7.45
C ARG A 147 42.05 -41.57 8.37
N ILE A 148 42.70 -42.67 8.74
CA ILE A 148 43.90 -42.65 9.60
C ILE A 148 44.98 -41.76 8.96
N LEU A 149 45.26 -41.95 7.66
CA LEU A 149 46.26 -41.17 6.95
C LEU A 149 45.84 -39.69 6.82
N GLY A 150 44.55 -39.43 6.55
CA GLY A 150 44.02 -38.07 6.48
C GLY A 150 44.13 -37.32 7.80
N LYS A 151 43.86 -38.00 8.93
CA LYS A 151 44.02 -37.46 10.29
C LYS A 151 45.48 -37.22 10.64
N ALA A 152 46.36 -38.19 10.36
CA ALA A 152 47.80 -38.08 10.63
C ALA A 152 48.46 -36.95 9.83
N THR A 153 47.96 -36.67 8.62
CA THR A 153 48.48 -35.59 7.75
C THR A 153 47.74 -34.26 7.94
N ARG A 154 46.75 -34.19 8.84
CA ARG A 154 45.82 -33.05 9.01
C ARG A 154 45.07 -32.65 7.74
N LEU A 155 45.00 -33.55 6.75
CA LEU A 155 44.25 -33.35 5.50
C LEU A 155 42.74 -33.33 5.77
N ASP A 156 42.29 -34.02 6.82
CA ASP A 156 40.91 -34.03 7.29
C ASP A 156 40.36 -32.62 7.55
N THR A 157 41.20 -31.70 8.03
CA THR A 157 40.84 -30.30 8.27
C THR A 157 40.53 -29.59 6.96
N VAL A 158 41.36 -29.81 5.93
CA VAL A 158 41.16 -29.25 4.58
C VAL A 158 39.90 -29.83 3.94
N VAL A 159 39.69 -31.14 4.05
CA VAL A 159 38.50 -31.82 3.51
C VAL A 159 37.22 -31.32 4.20
N SER A 160 37.26 -31.14 5.52
CA SER A 160 36.13 -30.62 6.29
C SER A 160 35.81 -29.17 5.90
N ALA A 161 36.83 -28.33 5.73
CA ALA A 161 36.66 -26.96 5.23
C ALA A 161 36.05 -26.95 3.82
N GLN A 162 36.53 -27.81 2.92
CA GLN A 162 35.98 -27.93 1.57
C GLN A 162 34.48 -28.32 1.59
N MET A 163 34.08 -29.26 2.46
CA MET A 163 32.68 -29.65 2.61
C MET A 163 31.82 -28.50 3.14
N GLN A 164 32.32 -27.72 4.10
CA GLN A 164 31.62 -26.54 4.61
C GLN A 164 31.46 -25.48 3.51
N CYS A 165 32.53 -25.15 2.79
CA CYS A 165 32.46 -24.22 1.66
C CYS A 165 31.46 -24.67 0.60
N LYS A 166 31.40 -25.97 0.28
CA LYS A 166 30.42 -26.50 -0.66
C LYS A 166 28.98 -26.30 -0.15
N LYS A 167 28.73 -26.57 1.13
CA LYS A 167 27.42 -26.37 1.75
C LYS A 167 26.99 -24.89 1.71
N GLU A 168 27.94 -23.99 1.96
CA GLU A 168 27.74 -22.54 1.86
C GLU A 168 27.40 -22.09 0.44
N ILE A 169 28.13 -22.59 -0.56
CA ILE A 169 27.86 -22.33 -1.98
C ILE A 169 26.45 -22.82 -2.36
N ASP A 170 26.11 -24.05 -1.96
CA ASP A 170 24.81 -24.65 -2.27
C ASP A 170 23.65 -23.87 -1.61
N ARG A 171 23.87 -23.32 -0.40
CA ARG A 171 22.91 -22.44 0.27
C ARG A 171 22.75 -21.11 -0.47
N GLY A 172 23.85 -20.41 -0.73
CA GLY A 172 23.81 -19.12 -1.41
C GLY A 172 23.19 -19.21 -2.81
N ARG A 173 23.37 -20.34 -3.50
CA ARG A 173 22.70 -20.60 -4.79
C ARG A 173 21.18 -20.65 -4.66
N ARG A 174 20.64 -21.32 -3.64
CA ARG A 174 19.19 -21.41 -3.42
C ARG A 174 18.60 -20.05 -3.06
N GLU A 175 19.26 -19.32 -2.16
CA GLU A 175 18.83 -17.98 -1.76
C GLU A 175 18.80 -17.02 -2.96
N ALA A 176 19.79 -17.10 -3.86
CA ALA A 176 19.81 -16.32 -5.08
C ALA A 176 18.65 -16.66 -6.03
N GLU A 177 18.32 -17.95 -6.16
CA GLU A 177 17.23 -18.43 -7.00
C GLU A 177 15.85 -18.00 -6.44
N GLU A 178 15.66 -18.08 -5.13
CA GLU A 178 14.49 -17.56 -4.43
C GLU A 178 14.36 -16.04 -4.60
N ALA A 179 15.44 -15.28 -4.35
CA ALA A 179 15.44 -13.83 -4.51
C ALA A 179 15.14 -13.39 -5.95
N THR A 180 15.66 -14.13 -6.94
CA THR A 180 15.37 -13.88 -8.36
C THR A 180 13.89 -14.09 -8.66
N THR A 181 13.30 -15.17 -8.13
CA THR A 181 11.87 -15.45 -8.28
C THR A 181 11.01 -14.37 -7.63
N THR A 182 11.34 -13.96 -6.40
CA THR A 182 10.64 -12.87 -5.72
C THR A 182 10.76 -11.55 -6.48
N ARG A 183 11.93 -11.26 -7.07
CA ARG A 183 12.13 -10.04 -7.86
C ARG A 183 11.18 -10.00 -9.06
N VAL A 184 11.05 -11.12 -9.77
CA VAL A 184 10.12 -11.25 -10.91
C VAL A 184 8.67 -11.05 -10.46
N ASP A 185 8.25 -11.63 -9.33
CA ASP A 185 6.90 -11.42 -8.78
C ASP A 185 6.64 -9.95 -8.40
N VAL A 186 7.62 -9.29 -7.77
CA VAL A 186 7.52 -7.87 -7.39
C VAL A 186 7.48 -6.96 -8.62
N GLU A 187 8.31 -7.23 -9.63
CA GLU A 187 8.30 -6.50 -10.92
C GLU A 187 6.92 -6.65 -11.59
N ALA A 188 6.36 -7.86 -11.65
CA ALA A 188 5.03 -8.09 -12.21
C ALA A 188 3.92 -7.35 -11.44
N ARG A 189 4.02 -7.27 -10.10
CA ARG A 189 3.07 -6.49 -9.28
C ARG A 189 3.22 -4.99 -9.50
N LEU A 190 4.44 -4.50 -9.71
CA LEU A 190 4.69 -3.09 -10.00
C LEU A 190 4.09 -2.70 -11.35
N ASP A 191 4.27 -3.52 -12.38
CA ASP A 191 3.69 -3.31 -13.72
C ASP A 191 2.15 -3.39 -13.72
N ALA A 192 1.56 -4.15 -12.79
CA ALA A 192 0.11 -4.26 -12.64
C ALA A 192 -0.53 -3.07 -11.90
N LEU A 193 0.26 -2.18 -11.29
CA LEU A 193 -0.28 -0.99 -10.65
C LEU A 193 -0.80 -0.01 -11.73
N PRO A 194 -2.05 0.46 -11.62
CA PRO A 194 -2.57 1.47 -12.54
C PRO A 194 -1.76 2.76 -12.43
N ASP A 195 -1.72 3.52 -13.52
CA ASP A 195 -1.00 4.78 -13.59
C ASP A 195 -1.53 5.74 -12.53
N TYR A 196 -0.72 5.99 -11.51
CA TYR A 196 -1.08 6.85 -10.38
C TYR A 196 -1.41 8.27 -10.86
N GLN A 197 -0.77 8.75 -11.94
CA GLN A 197 -1.02 10.08 -12.46
C GLN A 197 -2.39 10.21 -13.11
N SER A 198 -2.89 9.15 -13.76
CA SER A 198 -4.23 9.18 -14.35
C SER A 198 -5.32 9.20 -13.27
N ILE A 199 -5.13 8.44 -12.20
CA ILE A 199 -6.05 8.43 -11.04
C ILE A 199 -6.07 9.79 -10.35
N ASP A 200 -4.90 10.42 -10.18
CA ASP A 200 -4.80 11.76 -9.57
C ASP A 200 -5.54 12.82 -10.42
N HIS A 201 -5.40 12.75 -11.74
CA HIS A 201 -6.12 13.65 -12.65
C HIS A 201 -7.64 13.40 -12.67
N GLU A 202 -8.08 12.14 -12.56
CA GLU A 202 -9.50 11.81 -12.41
C GLU A 202 -10.05 12.34 -11.08
N LEU A 203 -9.27 12.28 -9.99
CA LEU A 203 -9.66 12.81 -8.69
C LEU A 203 -9.92 14.32 -8.75
N VAL A 204 -9.03 15.08 -9.40
CA VAL A 204 -9.20 16.53 -9.59
C VAL A 204 -10.49 16.85 -10.35
N ASN A 205 -10.79 16.10 -11.41
CA ASN A 205 -12.03 16.31 -12.18
C ASN A 205 -13.28 16.03 -11.33
N VAL A 206 -13.25 14.97 -10.50
CA VAL A 206 -14.36 14.64 -9.60
C VAL A 206 -14.54 15.70 -8.52
N GLU A 207 -13.45 16.28 -8.01
CA GLU A 207 -13.50 17.41 -7.08
C GLU A 207 -14.14 18.64 -7.72
N ASP A 208 -13.76 18.99 -8.95
CA ASP A 208 -14.36 20.10 -9.71
C ASP A 208 -15.85 19.86 -9.98
N ASP A 209 -16.24 18.65 -10.36
CA ASP A 209 -17.65 18.27 -10.55
C ASP A 209 -18.44 18.40 -9.25
N LEU A 210 -17.88 17.98 -8.11
CA LEU A 210 -18.51 18.13 -6.79
C LEU A 210 -18.73 19.60 -6.43
N THR A 211 -17.77 20.48 -6.71
CA THR A 211 -17.96 21.92 -6.49
C THR A 211 -19.09 22.48 -7.35
N THR A 212 -19.15 22.08 -8.62
CA THR A 212 -20.18 22.52 -9.57
C THR A 212 -21.57 22.04 -9.18
N ILE A 213 -21.69 20.79 -8.74
CA ILE A 213 -22.95 20.23 -8.24
C ILE A 213 -23.39 20.97 -6.98
N THR A 214 -22.46 21.23 -6.06
CA THR A 214 -22.75 21.96 -4.81
C THR A 214 -23.28 23.37 -5.10
N ASP A 215 -22.68 24.08 -6.05
CA ASP A 215 -23.15 25.41 -6.45
C ASP A 215 -24.49 25.37 -7.20
N SER A 216 -24.73 24.31 -7.97
CA SER A 216 -26.01 24.09 -8.64
C SER A 216 -27.14 23.80 -7.63
N ILE A 217 -26.85 23.05 -6.57
CA ILE A 217 -27.78 22.82 -5.45
C ILE A 217 -28.12 24.15 -4.77
N LYS A 218 -27.13 24.99 -4.43
CA LYS A 218 -27.37 26.32 -3.83
C LYS A 218 -28.24 27.21 -4.73
N LYS A 219 -28.01 27.18 -6.05
CA LYS A 219 -28.83 27.92 -7.02
C LYS A 219 -30.27 27.41 -7.05
N ALA A 220 -30.47 26.09 -7.02
CA ALA A 220 -31.80 25.47 -6.98
C ALA A 220 -32.56 25.81 -5.70
N GLU A 221 -31.90 25.78 -4.53
CA GLU A 221 -32.46 26.21 -3.26
C GLU A 221 -32.93 27.67 -3.31
N ARG A 222 -32.10 28.57 -3.83
CA ARG A 222 -32.46 29.99 -4.00
C ARG A 222 -33.63 30.19 -4.97
N ALA A 223 -33.71 29.39 -6.02
CA ALA A 223 -34.81 29.43 -6.97
C ALA A 223 -36.13 28.96 -6.33
N GLN A 224 -36.09 27.92 -5.48
CA GLN A 224 -37.25 27.49 -4.70
C GLN A 224 -37.73 28.56 -3.74
N GLU A 225 -36.82 29.24 -3.05
CA GLU A 225 -37.15 30.35 -2.14
C GLU A 225 -37.83 31.52 -2.88
N LEU A 226 -37.27 31.94 -4.02
CA LEU A 226 -37.86 32.97 -4.87
C LEU A 226 -39.23 32.57 -5.42
N ALA A 227 -39.41 31.30 -5.81
CA ALA A 227 -40.70 30.79 -6.27
C ALA A 227 -41.77 30.86 -5.18
N ALA A 228 -41.41 30.55 -3.93
CA ALA A 228 -42.30 30.70 -2.78
C ALA A 228 -42.70 32.17 -2.55
N GLN A 229 -41.74 33.10 -2.64
CA GLN A 229 -42.02 34.54 -2.53
C GLN A 229 -42.94 35.05 -3.65
N ILE A 230 -42.73 34.59 -4.89
CA ILE A 230 -43.60 34.95 -6.02
C ILE A 230 -45.02 34.41 -5.82
N ALA A 231 -45.16 33.18 -5.31
CA ALA A 231 -46.47 32.60 -5.01
C ALA A 231 -47.23 33.42 -3.95
N GLU A 232 -46.53 33.89 -2.91
CA GLU A 232 -47.10 34.77 -1.89
C GLU A 232 -47.56 36.11 -2.48
N VAL A 233 -46.71 36.78 -3.27
CA VAL A 233 -47.05 38.06 -3.92
C VAL A 233 -48.23 37.90 -4.88
N ARG A 234 -48.29 36.79 -5.64
CA ARG A 234 -49.43 36.50 -6.52
C ARG A 234 -50.73 36.32 -5.74
N SER A 235 -50.71 35.60 -4.63
CA SER A 235 -51.88 35.45 -3.74
C SER A 235 -52.38 36.81 -3.25
N ARG A 236 -51.46 37.70 -2.84
CA ARG A 236 -51.79 39.07 -2.44
C ARG A 236 -52.35 39.90 -3.59
N ALA A 237 -51.84 39.75 -4.81
CA ALA A 237 -52.32 40.48 -5.98
C ALA A 237 -53.74 40.05 -6.39
N THR A 238 -54.08 38.77 -6.30
CA THR A 238 -55.44 38.28 -6.56
C THR A 238 -56.47 38.73 -5.52
N ALA A 239 -56.03 39.13 -4.31
CA ALA A 239 -56.90 39.65 -3.27
C ALA A 239 -57.29 41.12 -3.44
N VAL A 240 -56.73 41.83 -4.43
CA VAL A 240 -57.05 43.23 -4.70
C VAL A 240 -58.30 43.33 -5.58
N ASP A 241 -59.38 43.85 -5.01
CA ASP A 241 -60.64 44.12 -5.71
C ASP A 241 -60.52 45.37 -6.61
N ILE A 242 -60.51 45.15 -7.93
CA ILE A 242 -60.39 46.20 -8.96
C ILE A 242 -61.75 46.70 -9.49
N THR A 243 -62.86 46.12 -9.02
CA THR A 243 -64.23 46.47 -9.45
C THR A 243 -64.54 47.97 -9.30
N PRO A 244 -64.16 48.65 -8.19
CA PRO A 244 -64.47 50.08 -8.01
C PRO A 244 -63.74 50.99 -9.02
N LEU A 245 -62.57 50.56 -9.50
CA LEU A 245 -61.79 51.31 -10.50
C LEU A 245 -62.39 51.16 -11.91
N GLN A 246 -62.90 49.97 -12.25
CA GLN A 246 -63.54 49.71 -13.54
C GLN A 246 -64.84 50.52 -13.69
N GLU A 247 -65.66 50.59 -12.65
CA GLU A 247 -66.91 51.37 -12.67
C GLU A 247 -66.64 52.86 -12.92
N ARG A 248 -65.61 53.43 -12.28
CA ARG A 248 -65.22 54.83 -12.48
C ARG A 248 -64.74 55.11 -13.90
N LEU A 249 -64.02 54.17 -14.52
CA LEU A 249 -63.51 54.33 -15.89
C LEU A 249 -64.65 54.29 -16.91
N TRP A 250 -65.61 53.39 -16.71
CA TRP A 250 -66.78 53.26 -17.58
C TRP A 250 -67.67 54.52 -17.51
N GLY A 251 -67.89 55.07 -16.31
CA GLY A 251 -68.59 56.33 -16.13
C GLY A 251 -67.91 57.51 -16.84
N ALA A 252 -66.57 57.58 -16.79
CA ALA A 252 -65.82 58.62 -17.50
C ALA A 252 -65.91 58.50 -19.03
N SER A 253 -65.92 57.28 -19.57
CA SER A 253 -66.08 57.04 -21.00
C SER A 253 -67.46 57.49 -21.51
N GLY A 254 -68.54 57.17 -20.79
CA GLY A 254 -69.89 57.57 -21.18
C GLY A 254 -70.12 59.09 -21.12
N ALA A 255 -69.45 59.78 -20.19
CA ALA A 255 -69.48 61.25 -20.12
C ALA A 255 -68.78 61.91 -21.34
N LEU A 256 -67.76 61.26 -21.91
CA LEU A 256 -67.06 61.78 -23.08
C LEU A 256 -67.92 61.66 -24.36
N GLU A 257 -68.56 60.51 -24.57
CA GLU A 257 -69.47 60.29 -25.72
C GLU A 257 -70.63 61.29 -25.74
N THR A 258 -71.23 61.55 -24.58
CA THR A 258 -72.33 62.52 -24.46
C THR A 258 -71.88 63.95 -24.79
N ALA A 259 -70.66 64.33 -24.40
CA ALA A 259 -70.08 65.63 -24.75
C ALA A 259 -69.85 65.79 -26.26
N GLU A 260 -69.41 64.72 -26.95
CA GLU A 260 -69.23 64.73 -28.41
C GLU A 260 -70.55 64.89 -29.16
N GLN A 261 -71.61 64.21 -28.71
CA GLN A 261 -72.95 64.32 -29.30
C GLN A 261 -73.52 65.74 -29.20
N ILE A 262 -73.34 66.41 -28.05
CA ILE A 262 -73.78 67.80 -27.85
C ILE A 262 -73.05 68.74 -28.80
N LYS A 263 -71.74 68.53 -29.01
CA LYS A 263 -70.93 69.33 -29.93
C LYS A 263 -71.43 69.20 -31.38
N ALA A 264 -71.76 67.98 -31.83
CA ALA A 264 -72.27 67.72 -33.17
C ALA A 264 -73.66 68.36 -33.44
N LEU A 265 -74.53 68.41 -32.44
CA LEU A 265 -75.84 69.06 -32.55
C LEU A 265 -75.70 70.59 -32.64
N SER A 266 -74.79 71.18 -31.87
CA SER A 266 -74.56 72.63 -31.88
C SER A 266 -74.12 73.18 -33.24
N SER A 267 -73.38 72.39 -34.03
CA SER A 267 -72.89 72.82 -35.35
C SER A 267 -73.96 72.83 -36.45
N ARG A 268 -75.11 72.16 -36.27
CA ARG A 268 -76.19 72.09 -37.28
C ARG A 268 -77.21 73.24 -37.20
N ILE A 269 -77.27 73.93 -36.06
CA ILE A 269 -78.21 75.03 -35.82
C ILE A 269 -78.03 76.20 -36.82
N PRO A 270 -76.79 76.65 -37.16
CA PRO A 270 -76.59 77.78 -38.08
C PRO A 270 -77.03 77.50 -39.52
N GLU A 271 -76.88 76.27 -40.01
CA GLU A 271 -77.25 75.86 -41.37
C GLU A 271 -78.78 75.87 -41.55
N LEU A 272 -79.52 75.37 -40.55
CA LEU A 272 -80.98 75.38 -40.55
C LEU A 272 -81.55 76.81 -40.51
N GLN A 273 -80.92 77.72 -39.76
CA GLN A 273 -81.32 79.13 -39.72
C GLN A 273 -81.12 79.84 -41.07
N ARG A 274 -80.05 79.54 -41.81
CA ARG A 274 -79.85 80.05 -43.17
C ARG A 274 -80.94 79.56 -44.13
N SER A 275 -81.28 78.27 -44.07
CA SER A 275 -82.27 77.66 -44.95
C SER A 275 -83.68 78.26 -44.77
N ILE A 276 -84.06 78.58 -43.53
CA ILE A 276 -85.33 79.28 -43.23
C ILE A 276 -85.35 80.69 -43.84
N THR A 277 -84.21 81.39 -43.82
CA THR A 277 -84.12 82.77 -44.32
C THR A 277 -84.21 82.82 -45.86
N GLU A 278 -83.62 81.84 -46.56
CA GLU A 278 -83.71 81.73 -48.03
C GLU A 278 -85.11 81.35 -48.52
N LEU A 279 -85.79 80.44 -47.82
CA LEU A 279 -87.18 80.09 -48.14
C LEU A 279 -88.13 81.27 -47.93
N GLY A 280 -87.87 82.11 -46.92
CA GLY A 280 -88.62 83.35 -46.71
C GLY A 280 -88.50 84.34 -47.88
N LYS A 281 -87.30 84.50 -48.45
CA LYS A 281 -87.09 85.36 -49.63
C LYS A 281 -87.80 84.83 -50.88
N ARG A 282 -87.72 83.53 -51.14
CA ARG A 282 -88.40 82.91 -52.30
C ARG A 282 -89.92 83.08 -52.24
N ALA A 283 -90.51 83.01 -51.05
CA ALA A 283 -91.95 83.23 -50.89
C ALA A 283 -92.37 84.66 -51.24
N ASP A 284 -91.55 85.66 -50.90
CA ASP A 284 -91.85 87.06 -51.22
C ASP A 284 -91.67 87.35 -52.72
N ASP A 285 -90.62 86.80 -53.35
CA ASP A 285 -90.40 86.92 -54.81
C ASP A 285 -91.56 86.31 -55.62
N HIS A 286 -92.11 85.17 -55.17
CA HIS A 286 -93.28 84.55 -55.81
C HIS A 286 -94.57 85.38 -55.63
N ARG A 287 -94.71 86.11 -54.52
CA ARG A 287 -95.86 87.00 -54.28
C ARG A 287 -95.86 88.19 -55.24
N VAL A 288 -94.71 88.84 -55.40
CA VAL A 288 -94.55 89.99 -56.31
C VAL A 288 -94.77 89.57 -57.78
N SER A 289 -94.33 88.37 -58.15
CA SER A 289 -94.54 87.81 -59.48
C SER A 289 -96.02 87.55 -59.78
N TYR A 290 -96.79 87.08 -58.79
CA TYR A 290 -98.24 86.85 -58.90
C TYR A 290 -99.03 88.15 -59.10
N GLU A 291 -98.67 89.24 -58.40
CA GLU A 291 -99.33 90.54 -58.54
C GLU A 291 -99.13 91.13 -59.95
N SER A 292 -97.93 91.02 -60.52
CA SER A 292 -97.68 91.49 -61.90
C SER A 292 -98.43 90.66 -62.96
N PHE A 293 -98.64 89.36 -62.69
CA PHE A 293 -99.38 88.46 -63.58
C PHE A 293 -100.88 88.76 -63.58
N GLN A 294 -101.44 89.17 -62.43
CA GLN A 294 -102.83 89.65 -62.35
C GLN A 294 -103.04 90.96 -63.13
N GLU A 295 -102.06 91.86 -63.12
CA GLU A 295 -102.13 93.14 -63.84
C GLU A 295 -102.04 92.93 -65.36
N GLN A 296 -101.13 92.06 -65.81
CA GLN A 296 -101.03 91.65 -67.22
C GLN A 296 -102.28 90.90 -67.72
N TYR A 297 -102.93 90.10 -66.86
CA TYR A 297 -104.20 89.44 -67.19
C TYR A 297 -105.35 90.45 -67.34
N LYS A 298 -105.38 91.51 -66.53
CA LYS A 298 -106.35 92.61 -66.66
C LYS A 298 -106.21 93.36 -67.97
N ASP A 299 -104.99 93.69 -68.37
CA ASP A 299 -104.75 94.44 -69.61
C ASP A 299 -105.10 93.61 -70.87
N ALA A 300 -104.74 92.32 -70.88
CA ALA A 300 -105.05 91.41 -71.99
C ALA A 300 -106.56 91.17 -72.21
N CYS A 301 -107.36 91.11 -71.15
CA CYS A 301 -108.81 90.98 -71.27
C CYS A 301 -109.48 92.27 -71.81
N THR A 302 -108.90 93.43 -71.53
CA THR A 302 -109.44 94.74 -71.95
C THR A 302 -109.20 95.00 -73.45
N GLU A 303 -108.06 94.57 -74.00
CA GLU A 303 -107.77 94.63 -75.45
C GLU A 303 -108.59 93.62 -76.28
N ALA A 304 -108.95 92.47 -75.71
CA ALA A 304 -109.70 91.41 -76.39
C ALA A 304 -111.23 91.64 -76.40
N GLY A 305 -111.73 92.74 -75.82
CA GLY A 305 -113.17 93.02 -75.72
C GLY A 305 -113.92 91.98 -74.88
N ALA A 306 -113.25 91.38 -73.89
CA ALA A 306 -113.73 90.28 -73.07
C ALA A 306 -113.82 90.68 -71.59
N CYS A 307 -115.00 90.51 -71.00
CA CYS A 307 -115.26 90.88 -69.60
C CYS A 307 -114.46 90.00 -68.61
N LEU A 308 -113.78 90.65 -67.66
CA LEU A 308 -112.88 90.06 -66.63
C LEU A 308 -113.55 89.16 -65.59
N VAL A 309 -114.85 88.93 -65.70
CA VAL A 309 -115.62 88.04 -64.82
C VAL A 309 -116.28 86.90 -65.59
N CYS A 310 -116.59 87.06 -66.89
CA CYS A 310 -117.40 86.10 -67.65
C CYS A 310 -116.87 85.68 -69.05
N GLY A 311 -115.79 86.27 -69.55
CA GLY A 311 -115.08 85.78 -70.75
C GLY A 311 -115.81 85.89 -72.10
N GLY A 312 -116.85 86.73 -72.23
CA GLY A 312 -117.63 86.90 -73.47
C GLY A 312 -117.45 88.24 -74.19
N LEU A 313 -117.75 88.27 -75.51
CA LEU A 313 -117.78 89.46 -76.39
C LEU A 313 -119.00 90.35 -76.07
N LEU A 314 -118.77 91.67 -76.06
CA LEU A 314 -119.74 92.74 -75.76
C LEU A 314 -121.05 92.68 -76.58
N THR A 315 -122.02 91.89 -76.11
CA THR A 315 -123.48 92.12 -76.15
C THR A 315 -124.18 91.16 -75.16
N HIS A 316 -124.34 91.55 -73.89
CA HIS A 316 -125.59 91.43 -73.12
C HIS A 316 -125.40 91.99 -71.70
N GLU A 317 -126.32 92.85 -71.29
CA GLU A 317 -126.49 93.40 -69.95
C GLU A 317 -126.73 92.27 -68.94
N GLU A 318 -125.74 91.92 -68.10
CA GLU A 318 -125.90 91.18 -66.82
C GLU A 318 -124.53 90.90 -66.13
N CYS A 319 -123.60 91.86 -66.11
CA CYS A 319 -122.34 91.75 -65.36
C CYS A 319 -122.02 92.97 -64.50
N GLU A 320 -123.06 93.68 -64.02
CA GLU A 320 -122.94 94.48 -62.80
C GLU A 320 -123.39 93.60 -61.61
N GLY A 321 -122.48 93.22 -60.72
CA GLY A 321 -122.86 92.32 -59.63
C GLY A 321 -121.83 91.93 -58.59
N ARG A 322 -121.39 92.93 -57.79
CA ARG A 322 -121.08 92.87 -56.33
C ARG A 322 -120.06 91.83 -55.80
N GLY A 323 -119.02 92.33 -55.13
CA GLY A 323 -118.26 91.60 -54.11
C GLY A 323 -116.79 91.94 -54.07
#